data_AF-A0A158DKX8-F1
#
_entry.id   AF-A0A158DKX8-F1
#
_cell.length_a   1.000
_cell.length_b   1.000
_cell.length_c   1.000
_cell.angle_alpha   90.00
_cell.angle_beta   90.00
_cell.angle_gamma   90.00
#
_symmetry.space_group_name_H-M   'P 1'
#
loop_
_entity.id
_entity.type
_entity.pdbx_description
1 polymer ?
#
loop_
_entity_poly.entity_id
_entity_poly.type
_entity_poly.pdbx_seq_one_letter_code
_entity_poly.pdbx_strand_id
1 'polypeptide(L)'
;MILGLRVDTKFSTGDIPFYAQPYVDLRGVQKGRYQDRNAVATEAELRWDLTPRWSVLGFTGIGKAYGQLQSFSEAQNVQSVGAGFRYLIARKLGLSIGIDVAHSKNQNAFYIQIGSGWR
;
A
#
# COMPACT_ATOMS: atom_id res chain seq x y z
N MET A 1 2.41 20.73 -2.40
CA MET A 1 3.07 19.41 -2.28
C MET A 1 2.65 18.81 -0.96
N ILE A 2 2.35 17.52 -0.94
CA ILE A 2 1.85 16.80 0.24
C ILE A 2 2.70 15.54 0.38
N LEU A 3 3.21 15.30 1.59
CA LEU A 3 3.91 14.07 1.95
C LEU A 3 3.01 13.26 2.90
N GLY A 4 2.82 11.99 2.58
CA GLY A 4 2.12 11.02 3.41
C GLY A 4 3.06 9.91 3.85
N LEU A 5 2.92 9.47 5.09
CA LEU A 5 3.59 8.29 5.62
C LEU A 5 2.54 7.43 6.31
N ARG A 6 2.54 6.13 5.99
CA ARG A 6 1.67 5.12 6.60
C ARG A 6 2.52 4.01 7.18
N VAL A 7 2.19 3.58 8.39
CA VAL A 7 2.77 2.41 9.05
C VAL A 7 1.63 1.53 9.53
N ASP A 8 1.62 0.29 9.08
CA ASP A 8 0.66 -0.74 9.44
C ASP A 8 1.37 -1.88 10.17
N THR A 9 0.89 -2.22 11.37
CA THR A 9 1.35 -3.39 12.11
C THR A 9 0.16 -4.25 12.49
N LYS A 10 0.28 -5.56 12.31
CA LYS A 10 -0.77 -6.53 12.58
C LYS A 10 -0.15 -7.69 13.34
N PHE A 11 -0.73 -8.02 14.49
CA PHE A 11 -0.26 -9.09 15.37
C PHE A 11 -1.41 -10.04 15.67
N SER A 12 -1.10 -11.31 15.84
CA SER A 12 -2.10 -12.32 16.16
C SER A 12 -1.58 -13.31 17.21
N THR A 13 -2.48 -13.75 18.10
CA THR A 13 -2.16 -14.64 19.23
C THR A 13 -3.13 -15.81 19.25
N GLY A 14 -2.62 -17.00 19.63
CA GLY A 14 -3.36 -18.25 19.60
C GLY A 14 -3.25 -18.97 18.26
N ASP A 15 -4.06 -20.01 18.07
CA ASP A 15 -4.13 -20.79 16.83
C ASP A 15 -5.09 -20.13 15.85
N ILE A 16 -4.57 -19.22 15.03
CA ILE A 16 -5.35 -18.50 14.02
C ILE A 16 -5.34 -19.30 12.71
N PRO A 17 -6.49 -19.56 12.08
CA PRO A 17 -6.52 -20.24 10.79
C PRO A 17 -5.87 -19.38 9.70
N PHE A 18 -5.33 -20.03 8.65
CA PHE A 18 -4.52 -19.37 7.61
C PHE A 18 -5.20 -18.18 6.92
N TYR A 19 -6.53 -18.20 6.77
CA TYR A 19 -7.30 -17.12 6.13
C TYR A 19 -7.45 -15.87 7.01
N ALA A 20 -7.18 -15.98 8.31
CA ALA A 20 -7.22 -14.88 9.28
C ALA A 20 -5.80 -14.47 9.73
N GLN A 21 -4.75 -15.07 9.16
CA GLN A 21 -3.38 -14.67 9.45
C GLN A 21 -3.09 -13.25 8.93
N PRO A 22 -2.34 -12.44 9.71
CA PRO A 22 -1.79 -11.19 9.23
C PRO A 22 -0.98 -11.35 7.94
N TYR A 23 -1.05 -10.33 7.07
CA TYR A 23 -0.29 -10.28 5.84
C TYR A 23 0.23 -8.87 5.56
N VAL A 24 1.28 -8.78 4.73
CA VAL A 24 1.83 -7.51 4.26
C VAL A 24 0.84 -6.81 3.34
N ASP A 25 0.38 -5.64 3.75
CA ASP A 25 -0.62 -4.83 3.03
C ASP A 25 0.04 -3.58 2.44
N LEU A 26 0.51 -3.71 1.20
CA LEU A 26 1.14 -2.66 0.41
C LEU A 26 0.51 -2.60 -0.97
N ARG A 27 0.42 -1.40 -1.56
CA ARG A 27 0.04 -1.27 -2.97
C ARG A 27 1.03 -2.05 -3.84
N GLY A 28 0.56 -2.65 -4.92
CA GLY A 28 1.39 -3.48 -5.80
C GLY A 28 1.71 -4.89 -5.29
N VAL A 29 1.43 -5.20 -4.01
CA VAL A 29 1.66 -6.53 -3.43
C VAL A 29 0.36 -7.33 -3.45
N GLN A 30 0.42 -8.57 -3.93
CA GLN A 30 -0.72 -9.48 -3.89
C GLN A 30 -1.10 -9.81 -2.42
N LYS A 31 -2.37 -9.57 -2.07
CA LYS A 31 -2.90 -9.84 -0.74
C LYS A 31 -2.80 -11.33 -0.39
N GLY A 32 -2.45 -11.63 0.86
CA GLY A 32 -2.26 -13.01 1.35
C GLY A 32 -1.01 -13.72 0.83
N ARG A 33 -0.24 -13.12 -0.09
CA ARG A 33 0.99 -13.75 -0.61
C ARG A 33 2.09 -13.86 0.44
N TYR A 34 2.19 -12.86 1.32
CA TYR A 34 3.15 -12.81 2.41
C TYR A 34 2.39 -12.70 3.72
N GLN A 35 2.18 -13.84 4.37
CA GLN A 35 1.39 -13.96 5.60
C GLN A 35 2.14 -14.77 6.64
N ASP A 36 1.99 -14.36 7.89
CA ASP A 36 2.55 -15.04 9.06
C ASP A 36 1.82 -14.50 10.31
N ARG A 37 2.18 -14.96 11.50
CA ARG A 37 1.59 -14.56 12.77
C ARG A 37 1.63 -13.05 13.02
N ASN A 38 2.66 -12.37 12.54
CA ASN A 38 2.79 -10.93 12.60
C ASN A 38 3.13 -10.38 11.21
N ALA A 39 2.67 -9.17 10.92
CA ALA A 39 3.03 -8.44 9.71
C ALA A 39 3.25 -6.97 10.01
N VAL A 40 4.25 -6.39 9.35
CA VAL A 40 4.53 -4.95 9.36
C VAL A 40 4.69 -4.46 7.93
N ALA A 41 4.15 -3.28 7.65
CA ALA A 41 4.29 -2.59 6.39
C ALA A 41 4.43 -1.09 6.62
N THR A 42 5.28 -0.46 5.83
CA THR A 42 5.49 0.99 5.83
C THR A 42 5.40 1.48 4.40
N GLU A 43 4.66 2.56 4.18
CA GLU A 43 4.47 3.16 2.85
C GLU A 43 4.67 4.68 2.95
N ALA A 44 5.47 5.23 2.05
CA ALA A 44 5.65 6.66 1.88
C ALA A 44 5.03 7.08 0.54
N GLU A 45 4.30 8.18 0.55
CA GLU A 45 3.68 8.77 -0.64
C GLU A 45 4.04 10.24 -0.75
N LEU A 46 4.45 10.66 -1.94
CA LEU A 46 4.64 12.05 -2.29
C LEU A 46 3.63 12.43 -3.36
N ARG A 47 2.82 13.47 -3.08
CA ARG A 47 1.85 14.03 -4.02
C ARG A 47 2.21 15.47 -4.38
N TRP A 48 2.16 15.76 -5.68
CA TRP A 48 2.34 17.10 -6.22
C TRP A 48 1.10 17.51 -7.01
N ASP A 49 0.41 18.55 -6.55
CA ASP A 49 -0.63 19.24 -7.29
C ASP A 49 0.00 20.17 -8.33
N LEU A 50 -0.01 19.76 -9.61
CA LEU A 50 0.51 20.55 -10.73
C LEU A 50 -0.42 21.74 -11.04
N THR A 51 -1.72 21.54 -10.88
CA THR A 51 -2.76 22.57 -11.03
C THR A 51 -3.85 22.34 -9.98
N PRO A 52 -4.81 23.26 -9.80
CA PRO A 52 -5.95 23.04 -8.89
C PRO A 52 -6.84 21.84 -9.25
N ARG A 53 -6.62 21.16 -10.38
CA ARG A 53 -7.36 19.97 -10.81
C ARG A 53 -6.50 18.74 -11.10
N TRP A 54 -5.19 18.90 -11.30
CA TRP A 54 -4.30 17.82 -11.72
C TRP A 54 -3.25 17.59 -10.65
N SER A 55 -3.13 16.34 -10.20
CA SER A 55 -2.13 15.94 -9.21
C SER A 55 -1.45 14.66 -9.65
N VAL A 56 -0.14 14.59 -9.47
CA VAL A 56 0.64 13.36 -9.62
C VAL A 56 1.07 12.87 -8.25
N LEU A 57 1.22 11.56 -8.10
CA LEU A 57 1.77 10.96 -6.89
C LEU A 57 2.79 9.87 -7.23
N GLY A 58 3.79 9.74 -6.38
CA GLY A 58 4.72 8.61 -6.35
C GLY A 58 4.71 8.01 -4.96
N PHE A 59 4.74 6.69 -4.87
CA PHE A 59 4.76 5.99 -3.60
C PHE A 59 5.72 4.81 -3.61
N THR A 60 6.22 4.48 -2.44
CA THR A 60 7.08 3.31 -2.22
C THR A 60 6.80 2.74 -0.85
N GLY A 61 6.95 1.44 -0.70
CA GLY A 61 6.69 0.77 0.56
C GLY A 61 7.54 -0.47 0.75
N ILE A 62 7.77 -0.81 2.01
CA ILE A 62 8.47 -2.02 2.43
C ILE A 62 7.64 -2.73 3.50
N GLY A 63 7.71 -4.05 3.52
CA GLY A 63 6.97 -4.83 4.51
C GLY A 63 7.54 -6.23 4.70
N LYS A 64 7.13 -6.85 5.79
CA LYS A 64 7.61 -8.16 6.22
C LYS A 64 6.55 -8.86 7.06
N ALA A 65 6.35 -10.16 6.83
CA ALA A 65 5.55 -11.04 7.67
C ALA A 65 6.47 -12.04 8.39
N TYR A 66 6.28 -12.24 9.70
CA TYR A 66 7.15 -13.04 10.56
C TYR A 66 6.41 -13.60 11.79
N GLY A 67 6.98 -14.62 12.45
CA GLY A 67 6.63 -15.01 13.82
C GLY A 67 6.34 -16.50 14.04
N GLN A 68 5.74 -17.21 13.09
CA GLN A 68 5.49 -18.64 13.20
C GLN A 68 6.33 -19.45 12.21
N LEU A 69 6.39 -19.02 10.95
CA LEU A 69 7.15 -19.73 9.91
C LEU A 69 8.60 -19.27 9.86
N GLN A 70 8.83 -17.97 10.00
CA GLN A 70 10.17 -17.37 9.90
C GLN A 70 10.38 -16.37 11.04
N SER A 71 11.59 -16.32 11.58
CA SER A 71 11.98 -15.24 12.49
C SER A 71 12.04 -13.90 11.75
N PHE A 72 12.02 -12.78 12.47
CA PHE A 72 12.08 -11.45 11.84
C PHE A 72 13.33 -11.26 10.95
N SER A 73 14.47 -11.85 11.32
CA SER A 73 15.71 -11.79 10.54
C SER A 73 15.64 -12.59 9.24
N GLU A 74 14.97 -13.74 9.25
CA GLU A 74 14.87 -14.64 8.09
C GLU A 74 13.73 -14.26 7.15
N ALA A 75 12.70 -13.62 7.69
CA ALA A 75 11.51 -13.24 6.95
C ALA A 75 11.84 -12.37 5.72
N GLN A 76 11.27 -12.76 4.57
CA GLN A 76 11.57 -12.11 3.30
C GLN A 76 11.08 -10.66 3.28
N ASN A 77 11.96 -9.73 2.87
CA ASN A 77 11.57 -8.35 2.63
C ASN A 77 10.71 -8.25 1.36
N VAL A 78 9.56 -7.58 1.49
CA VAL A 78 8.68 -7.20 0.39
C VAL A 78 8.87 -5.72 0.15
N GLN A 79 9.04 -5.32 -1.10
CA GLN A 79 9.14 -3.92 -1.50
C GLN A 79 8.18 -3.67 -2.64
N SER A 80 7.61 -2.47 -2.69
CA SER A 80 6.82 -2.01 -3.82
C SER A 80 7.10 -0.55 -4.12
N VAL A 81 6.99 -0.19 -5.38
CA VAL A 81 7.05 1.19 -5.87
C VAL A 81 5.91 1.40 -6.85
N GLY A 82 5.38 2.61 -6.90
CA GLY A 82 4.34 2.96 -7.85
C GLY A 82 4.22 4.45 -8.08
N ALA A 83 3.46 4.78 -9.10
CA ALA A 83 3.15 6.15 -9.47
C ALA A 83 1.71 6.24 -9.94
N GLY A 84 1.15 7.43 -9.84
CA GLY A 84 -0.26 7.65 -10.09
C GLY A 84 -0.56 9.07 -10.50
N PHE A 85 -1.73 9.21 -11.12
CA PHE A 85 -2.28 10.49 -11.52
C PHE A 85 -3.71 10.64 -10.99
N ARG A 86 -4.09 11.86 -10.62
CA ARG A 86 -5.38 12.23 -10.04
C ARG A 86 -5.93 13.50 -10.70
N TYR A 87 -7.19 13.43 -11.13
CA TYR A 87 -7.94 14.55 -11.67
C TYR A 87 -9.16 14.86 -10.81
N LEU A 88 -9.28 16.11 -10.38
CA LEU A 88 -10.40 16.62 -9.59
C LEU A 88 -11.58 16.97 -10.51
N ILE A 89 -12.55 16.05 -10.61
CA ILE A 89 -13.73 16.18 -11.47
C ILE A 89 -14.71 17.21 -10.88
N ALA A 90 -15.02 17.11 -9.58
CA ALA A 90 -15.99 18.00 -8.93
C ALA A 90 -15.35 18.75 -7.75
N ARG A 91 -14.81 19.94 -8.02
CA ARG A 91 -14.08 20.76 -7.03
C ARG A 91 -14.89 21.09 -5.77
N LYS A 92 -16.17 21.44 -5.93
CA LYS A 92 -17.06 21.77 -4.80
C LYS A 92 -17.34 20.58 -3.89
N LEU A 93 -17.13 19.35 -4.39
CA LEU A 93 -17.38 18.10 -3.68
C LEU A 93 -16.08 17.38 -3.28
N GLY A 94 -14.91 17.89 -3.68
CA GLY A 94 -13.63 17.21 -3.47
C GLY A 94 -13.47 15.88 -4.23
N LEU A 95 -14.32 15.61 -5.24
CA LEU A 95 -14.34 14.31 -5.93
C LEU A 95 -13.24 14.23 -7.00
N SER A 96 -12.28 13.32 -6.80
CA SER A 96 -11.24 12.99 -7.77
C SER A 96 -11.42 11.62 -8.40
N ILE A 97 -10.97 11.47 -9.65
CA ILE A 97 -10.68 10.18 -10.26
C ILE A 97 -9.18 10.04 -10.43
N GLY A 98 -8.65 8.83 -10.47
CA GLY A 98 -7.27 8.62 -10.84
C GLY A 98 -6.91 7.20 -11.15
N ILE A 99 -5.69 7.05 -11.66
CA ILE A 99 -5.11 5.78 -12.07
C ILE A 99 -3.75 5.68 -11.38
N ASP A 100 -3.49 4.54 -10.74
CA ASP A 100 -2.18 4.22 -10.18
C ASP A 100 -1.66 2.91 -10.77
N VAL A 101 -0.35 2.86 -10.98
CA VAL A 101 0.37 1.65 -11.36
C VAL A 101 1.40 1.38 -10.27
N ALA A 102 1.42 0.16 -9.77
CA ALA A 102 2.36 -0.29 -8.77
C ALA A 102 3.07 -1.55 -9.24
N HIS A 103 4.32 -1.68 -8.84
CA HIS A 103 5.16 -2.83 -9.13
C HIS A 103 5.73 -3.38 -7.83
N SER A 104 5.72 -4.71 -7.68
CA SER A 104 6.38 -5.41 -6.57
C SER A 104 6.94 -6.74 -7.04
N LYS A 105 8.24 -6.95 -6.81
CA LYS A 105 9.00 -8.11 -7.30
C LYS A 105 8.74 -8.38 -8.78
N ASN A 106 7.87 -9.35 -9.10
CA ASN A 106 7.56 -9.78 -10.47
C ASN A 106 6.08 -9.60 -10.82
N GLN A 107 5.37 -8.70 -10.12
CA GLN A 107 3.95 -8.43 -10.33
C GLN A 107 3.70 -6.94 -10.52
N ASN A 108 2.80 -6.64 -11.46
CA ASN A 108 2.26 -5.31 -11.71
C ASN A 108 0.81 -5.27 -11.26
N ALA A 109 0.42 -4.18 -10.60
CA ALA A 109 -0.95 -3.89 -10.23
C ALA A 109 -1.38 -2.56 -10.84
N PHE A 110 -2.60 -2.54 -11.36
CA PHE A 110 -3.24 -1.36 -11.93
C PHE A 110 -4.48 -1.05 -11.09
N TYR A 111 -4.63 0.20 -10.67
CA TYR A 111 -5.74 0.65 -9.85
C TYR A 111 -6.44 1.81 -10.53
N ILE A 112 -7.78 1.79 -10.50
CA ILE A 112 -8.62 2.94 -10.81
C ILE A 112 -9.26 3.37 -9.50
N GLN A 113 -9.08 4.62 -9.11
CA GLN A 113 -9.59 5.17 -7.86
C GLN A 113 -10.58 6.29 -8.15
N ILE A 114 -11.69 6.28 -7.43
CA ILE A 114 -12.73 7.29 -7.48
C ILE A 114 -12.97 7.75 -6.03
N GLY A 115 -12.95 9.07 -5.80
CA GLY A 115 -13.03 9.68 -4.48
C GLY A 115 -11.67 9.98 -3.85
N SER A 116 -11.69 10.33 -2.57
CA SER A 116 -10.49 10.54 -1.74
C SER A 116 -10.02 9.21 -1.17
N GLY A 117 -8.98 8.61 -1.76
CA GLY A 117 -8.48 7.29 -1.41
C GLY A 117 -7.76 7.16 -0.06
N TRP A 118 -7.68 8.22 0.75
CA TRP A 118 -7.02 8.19 2.06
C TRP A 118 -8.05 8.35 3.18
N ARG A 119 -8.12 7.37 4.09
CA ARG A 119 -8.75 7.46 5.41
C ARG A 119 -7.69 7.20 6.45
#